data_AF-A0A2N2FDU8-F1
#
_entry.id   AF-A0A2N2FDU8-F1
#
_cell.length_a   1.000
_cell.length_b   1.000
_cell.length_c   1.000
_cell.angle_alpha   90.00
_cell.angle_beta   90.00
_cell.angle_gamma   90.00
#
_symmetry.space_group_name_H-M   'P 1'
#
loop_
_entity.id
_entity.type
_entity.pdbx_description
1 polymer ?
#
loop_
_entity_poly.entity_id
_entity_poly.type
_entity_poly.pdbx_seq_one_letter_code
_entity_poly.pdbx_strand_id
1 'polypeptide(L)'
;MKKTYSFTKNDILQIRGLGLTPSDVHQQLEVYRRGSNYLKLIRPCAHNDGIRSFTSAERKHLLKVYDEEAARLKILKFVPASGAASRMFAEWFSAAKQDTSGSDGRRSFFADLKKMPFISMLQKDEATRRMLKHKDVKALLEYILSADGLRFGWLPKALIPFHAYPSGEVRTALEEHLGEAASIVTGNGKICNLHFTISTEHVKAVRALLRRVIPVYEKRCRVRFKVGLSVQSPATSIVAVDENNLPFRDDNGRLVFRPGGHGALLKNLQNLNADLIFVKNIDNIAPDALQKKILPYKKMLGGLALQLRQSVFAMLKHLEKGQCSDRELQAMAEFCRFEFHAGILKGYTKLSQQEKKKRIFAHLNRPLRVCGMVRNVGEPGGGPFWVLEKDKSQTLQIVELPHVDHGTTTQA
;
A
#
# COMPACT_ATOMS: atom_id res chain seq x y z
N MET A 1 -10.23 2.75 -39.29
CA MET A 1 -8.76 2.56 -39.44
C MET A 1 -8.12 2.54 -38.07
N LYS A 2 -7.44 1.45 -37.66
CA LYS A 2 -6.63 1.47 -36.43
C LYS A 2 -5.48 2.46 -36.64
N LYS A 3 -5.44 3.57 -35.91
CA LYS A 3 -4.26 4.46 -35.90
C LYS A 3 -3.07 3.66 -35.39
N THR A 4 -2.16 3.30 -36.29
CA THR A 4 -0.89 2.65 -35.99
C THR A 4 0.07 3.72 -35.47
N TYR A 5 0.55 3.55 -34.23
CA TYR A 5 1.66 4.34 -33.72
C TYR A 5 2.96 3.57 -33.99
N SER A 6 4.06 4.30 -34.25
CA SER A 6 5.40 3.75 -34.34
C SER A 6 6.31 4.52 -33.38
N PHE A 7 7.22 3.81 -32.70
CA PHE A 7 8.19 4.45 -31.83
C PHE A 7 9.36 5.00 -32.66
N THR A 8 9.68 6.27 -32.43
CA THR A 8 10.87 6.90 -33.00
C THR A 8 12.15 6.34 -32.35
N LYS A 9 13.32 6.63 -32.93
CA LYS A 9 14.61 6.27 -32.30
C LYS A 9 14.77 6.88 -30.90
N ASN A 10 14.32 8.13 -30.71
CA ASN A 10 14.35 8.80 -29.41
C ASN A 10 13.42 8.14 -28.40
N ASP A 11 12.24 7.69 -28.84
CA ASP A 11 11.32 6.93 -27.98
C ASP A 11 11.96 5.62 -27.51
N ILE A 12 12.61 4.88 -28.40
CA ILE A 12 13.28 3.61 -28.06
C ILE A 12 14.41 3.86 -27.06
N LEU A 13 15.19 4.93 -27.23
CA LEU A 13 16.23 5.33 -26.27
C LEU A 13 15.63 5.67 -24.91
N GLN A 14 14.53 6.43 -24.88
CA GLN A 14 13.82 6.77 -23.65
C GLN A 14 13.28 5.52 -22.94
N ILE A 15 12.64 4.61 -23.68
CA ILE A 15 12.09 3.34 -23.18
C ILE A 15 13.20 2.48 -22.56
N ARG A 16 14.33 2.32 -23.26
CA ARG A 16 15.49 1.56 -22.77
C ARG A 16 16.14 2.24 -21.56
N GLY A 17 16.19 3.57 -21.51
CA GLY A 17 16.67 4.33 -20.36
C GLY A 17 15.85 4.10 -19.09
N LEU A 18 14.57 3.72 -19.23
CA LEU A 18 13.72 3.30 -18.13
C LEU A 18 13.87 1.80 -17.77
N GLY A 19 14.69 1.04 -18.50
CA GLY A 19 14.82 -0.41 -18.33
C GLY A 19 13.64 -1.21 -18.89
N LEU A 20 12.85 -0.60 -19.80
CA LEU A 20 11.77 -1.25 -20.54
C LEU A 20 12.23 -1.62 -21.94
N THR A 21 11.50 -2.51 -22.60
CA THR A 21 11.61 -2.81 -24.02
C THR A 21 10.43 -2.20 -24.80
N PRO A 22 10.58 -1.94 -26.11
CA PRO A 22 9.44 -1.53 -26.95
C PRO A 22 8.27 -2.53 -26.92
N SER A 23 8.56 -3.81 -26.66
CA SER A 23 7.55 -4.86 -26.52
C SER A 23 6.74 -4.69 -25.22
N ASP A 24 7.39 -4.35 -24.11
CA ASP A 24 6.71 -4.06 -22.83
C ASP A 24 5.71 -2.90 -23.00
N VAL A 25 6.13 -1.83 -23.69
CA VAL A 25 5.28 -0.66 -23.92
C VAL A 25 4.13 -1.00 -24.88
N HIS A 26 4.36 -1.81 -25.91
CA HIS A 26 3.27 -2.32 -26.76
C HIS A 26 2.26 -3.13 -25.94
N GLN A 27 2.72 -4.01 -25.06
CA GLN A 27 1.84 -4.79 -24.20
C GLN A 27 1.01 -3.90 -23.27
N GLN A 28 1.60 -2.85 -22.70
CA GLN A 28 0.88 -1.85 -21.91
C GLN A 28 -0.21 -1.15 -22.74
N LEU A 29 0.09 -0.76 -23.98
CA LEU A 29 -0.87 -0.11 -24.88
C LEU A 29 -2.00 -1.04 -25.32
N GLU A 30 -1.69 -2.32 -25.53
CA GLU A 30 -2.71 -3.34 -25.79
C GLU A 30 -3.65 -3.56 -24.59
N VAL A 31 -3.15 -3.43 -23.35
CA VAL A 31 -4.02 -3.48 -22.16
C VAL A 31 -5.02 -2.33 -22.17
N TYR A 32 -4.60 -1.10 -22.49
CA TYR A 32 -5.53 0.04 -22.62
C TYR A 32 -6.56 -0.18 -23.73
N ARG A 33 -6.15 -0.73 -24.88
CA ARG A 33 -7.06 -1.01 -26.01
C ARG A 33 -8.07 -2.13 -25.74
N ARG A 34 -7.66 -3.16 -24.98
CA ARG A 34 -8.55 -4.27 -24.58
C ARG A 34 -9.56 -3.84 -23.52
N GLY A 35 -9.29 -2.74 -22.81
CA GLY A 35 -10.09 -2.29 -21.67
C GLY A 35 -9.75 -3.02 -20.38
N SER A 36 -10.34 -2.56 -19.27
CA SER A 36 -10.13 -3.16 -17.95
C SER A 36 -10.66 -4.60 -17.92
N ASN A 37 -9.83 -5.54 -17.44
CA ASN A 37 -10.33 -6.87 -17.08
C ASN A 37 -11.11 -6.75 -15.77
N TYR A 38 -12.42 -6.60 -15.86
CA TYR A 38 -13.29 -6.62 -14.70
C TYR A 38 -13.24 -7.98 -14.00
N LEU A 39 -13.29 -7.96 -12.67
CA LEU A 39 -13.38 -9.17 -11.87
C LEU A 39 -14.81 -9.70 -11.95
N LYS A 40 -14.96 -11.02 -12.04
CA LYS A 40 -16.27 -11.67 -11.96
C LYS A 40 -16.68 -11.79 -10.49
N LEU A 41 -17.40 -10.79 -10.00
CA LEU A 41 -17.88 -10.76 -8.62
C LEU A 41 -19.01 -11.79 -8.44
N ILE A 42 -18.94 -12.55 -7.36
CA ILE A 42 -19.98 -13.50 -6.97
C ILE A 42 -20.90 -12.84 -5.95
N ARG A 43 -20.32 -12.32 -4.86
CA ARG A 43 -21.02 -11.67 -3.74
C ARG A 43 -20.02 -11.03 -2.77
N PRO A 44 -20.44 -10.03 -1.97
CA PRO A 44 -19.61 -9.48 -0.90
C PRO A 44 -19.32 -10.54 0.18
N CYS A 45 -18.21 -10.39 0.88
CA CYS A 45 -17.91 -11.18 2.06
C CYS A 45 -18.69 -10.65 3.27
N ALA A 46 -19.12 -11.55 4.15
CA ALA A 46 -19.85 -11.25 5.37
C ALA A 46 -19.23 -11.98 6.57
N HIS A 47 -19.74 -11.71 7.77
CA HIS A 47 -19.34 -12.43 8.97
C HIS A 47 -19.54 -13.95 8.77
N ASN A 48 -18.51 -14.73 9.09
CA ASN A 48 -18.47 -16.19 8.91
C ASN A 48 -18.57 -16.64 7.44
N ASP A 49 -18.39 -15.71 6.51
CA ASP A 49 -18.48 -15.94 5.09
C ASP A 49 -17.46 -15.07 4.34
N GLY A 50 -16.21 -15.52 4.35
CA GLY A 50 -15.06 -14.77 3.83
C GLY A 50 -14.49 -13.75 4.81
N ILE A 51 -15.20 -13.37 5.88
CA ILE A 51 -14.67 -12.57 7.00
C ILE A 51 -14.67 -13.40 8.29
N ARG A 52 -13.46 -13.70 8.77
CA ARG A 52 -13.25 -14.36 10.07
C ARG A 52 -13.47 -13.35 11.21
N SER A 53 -14.29 -13.73 12.17
CA SER A 53 -14.54 -12.97 13.39
C SER A 53 -13.89 -13.66 14.59
N PHE A 54 -13.55 -12.89 15.61
CA PHE A 54 -12.83 -13.40 16.79
C PHE A 54 -13.51 -12.94 18.07
N THR A 55 -13.76 -13.90 18.96
CA THR A 55 -14.16 -13.70 20.36
C THR A 55 -13.06 -13.01 21.16
N SER A 56 -13.40 -12.45 22.32
CA SER A 56 -12.43 -11.79 23.20
C SER A 56 -11.29 -12.75 23.64
N ALA A 57 -11.60 -14.03 23.86
CA ALA A 57 -10.61 -15.04 24.23
C ALA A 57 -9.63 -15.32 23.08
N GLU A 58 -10.13 -15.51 21.85
CA GLU A 58 -9.28 -15.71 20.67
C GLU A 58 -8.40 -14.48 20.40
N ARG A 59 -8.95 -13.27 20.54
CA ARG A 59 -8.15 -12.04 20.40
C ARG A 59 -6.99 -12.00 21.39
N LYS A 60 -7.25 -12.31 22.67
CA LYS A 60 -6.22 -12.37 23.70
C LYS A 60 -5.16 -13.44 23.38
N HIS A 61 -5.59 -14.59 22.86
CA HIS A 61 -4.68 -15.64 22.41
C HIS A 61 -3.79 -15.16 21.26
N LEU A 62 -4.35 -14.57 20.21
CA LEU A 62 -3.57 -14.06 19.06
C LEU A 62 -2.60 -12.95 19.45
N LEU A 63 -2.97 -12.07 20.38
CA LEU A 63 -2.05 -11.08 20.95
C LEU A 63 -0.85 -11.75 21.64
N LYS A 64 -1.11 -12.77 22.45
CA LYS A 64 -0.07 -13.55 23.13
C LYS A 64 0.85 -14.25 22.14
N VAL A 65 0.29 -14.93 21.14
CA VAL A 65 1.05 -15.57 20.04
C VAL A 65 1.96 -14.56 19.36
N TYR A 66 1.43 -13.37 19.06
CA TYR A 66 2.24 -12.32 18.44
C TYR A 66 3.40 -11.90 19.32
N ASP A 67 3.14 -11.57 20.60
CA ASP A 67 4.16 -11.04 21.50
C ASP A 67 5.27 -12.08 21.79
N GLU A 68 4.91 -13.38 21.91
CA GLU A 68 5.87 -14.47 22.13
C GLU A 68 6.75 -14.75 20.91
N GLU A 69 6.14 -14.80 19.72
CA GLU A 69 6.83 -15.14 18.48
C GLU A 69 7.63 -13.95 17.92
N ALA A 70 7.10 -12.72 18.01
CA ALA A 70 7.74 -11.51 17.52
C ALA A 70 9.13 -11.28 18.13
N ALA A 71 9.32 -11.67 19.39
CA ALA A 71 10.59 -11.56 20.09
C ALA A 71 11.72 -12.41 19.45
N ARG A 72 11.37 -13.44 18.68
CA ARG A 72 12.31 -14.41 18.09
C ARG A 72 12.48 -14.25 16.57
N LEU A 73 11.65 -13.40 15.96
CA LEU A 73 11.54 -13.29 14.51
C LEU A 73 12.04 -11.94 14.01
N LYS A 74 12.48 -11.91 12.76
CA LYS A 74 12.77 -10.69 12.04
C LYS A 74 11.48 -10.14 11.44
N ILE A 75 10.81 -9.27 12.21
CA ILE A 75 9.65 -8.52 11.74
C ILE A 75 10.11 -7.25 11.03
N LEU A 76 9.49 -6.96 9.89
CA LEU A 76 9.76 -5.77 9.09
C LEU A 76 8.47 -5.01 8.78
N LYS A 77 8.53 -3.69 8.83
CA LYS A 77 7.47 -2.81 8.30
C LYS A 77 7.89 -2.27 6.93
N PHE A 78 7.13 -2.60 5.90
CA PHE A 78 7.34 -2.13 4.55
C PHE A 78 6.35 -1.02 4.21
N VAL A 79 6.86 0.13 3.76
CA VAL A 79 6.08 1.34 3.53
C VAL A 79 6.32 1.85 2.11
N PRO A 80 5.36 1.66 1.19
CA PRO A 80 5.41 2.31 -0.11
C PRO A 80 5.31 3.83 0.05
N ALA A 81 6.37 4.57 -0.31
CA ALA A 81 6.49 6.00 -0.08
C ALA A 81 6.99 6.79 -1.31
N SER A 82 6.96 6.17 -2.51
CA SER A 82 7.38 6.77 -3.78
C SER A 82 6.33 7.71 -4.39
N GLY A 83 5.10 7.71 -3.87
CA GLY A 83 4.02 8.56 -4.38
C GLY A 83 4.25 10.04 -4.08
N ALA A 84 4.21 10.87 -5.12
CA ALA A 84 4.19 12.32 -5.00
C ALA A 84 2.92 12.80 -4.27
N ALA A 85 3.05 13.88 -3.49
CA ALA A 85 1.92 14.52 -2.84
C ALA A 85 1.06 15.35 -3.82
N SER A 86 1.46 15.53 -5.07
CA SER A 86 0.72 16.31 -6.07
C SER A 86 -0.76 15.93 -6.18
N ARG A 87 -1.10 14.64 -6.12
CA ARG A 87 -2.49 14.17 -6.09
C ARG A 87 -3.25 14.57 -4.83
N MET A 88 -2.57 14.62 -3.68
CA MET A 88 -3.15 15.09 -2.41
C MET A 88 -3.54 16.57 -2.48
N PHE A 89 -2.84 17.35 -3.32
CA PHE A 89 -3.08 18.78 -3.50
C PHE A 89 -3.76 19.13 -4.85
N ALA A 90 -4.38 18.16 -5.54
CA ALA A 90 -4.92 18.38 -6.89
C ALA A 90 -5.98 19.50 -6.93
N GLU A 91 -6.88 19.54 -5.95
CA GLU A 91 -7.89 20.61 -5.83
C GLU A 91 -7.24 21.97 -5.57
N TRP A 92 -6.16 22.01 -4.79
CA TRP A 92 -5.42 23.23 -4.50
C TRP A 92 -4.66 23.75 -5.72
N PHE A 93 -4.12 22.85 -6.55
CA PHE A 93 -3.56 23.23 -7.86
C PHE A 93 -4.62 23.79 -8.80
N SER A 94 -5.82 23.22 -8.81
CA SER A 94 -6.94 23.75 -9.60
C SER A 94 -7.35 25.14 -9.10
N ALA A 95 -7.50 25.29 -7.78
CA ALA A 95 -7.88 26.53 -7.12
C ALA A 95 -6.80 27.64 -7.23
N ALA A 96 -5.53 27.30 -7.40
CA ALA A 96 -4.48 28.28 -7.66
C ALA A 96 -4.51 28.84 -9.10
N LYS A 97 -5.05 28.05 -10.05
CA LYS A 97 -5.19 28.45 -11.47
C LYS A 97 -6.47 29.20 -11.75
N GLN A 98 -7.55 28.88 -11.02
CA GLN A 98 -8.82 29.56 -11.11
C GLN A 98 -8.86 30.72 -10.11
N ASP A 99 -9.40 31.87 -10.49
CA ASP A 99 -9.63 32.94 -9.51
C ASP A 99 -10.80 32.54 -8.60
N THR A 100 -10.49 31.88 -7.47
CA THR A 100 -11.45 31.38 -6.49
C THR A 100 -11.97 32.54 -5.63
N SER A 101 -12.67 33.49 -6.28
CA SER A 101 -13.04 34.80 -5.74
C SER A 101 -14.41 34.86 -5.05
N GLY A 102 -15.15 33.75 -4.95
CA GLY A 102 -16.36 33.68 -4.12
C GLY A 102 -16.06 33.84 -2.61
N SER A 103 -16.88 34.61 -1.88
CA SER A 103 -16.68 34.86 -0.43
C SER A 103 -16.71 33.57 0.41
N ASP A 104 -17.59 32.64 0.04
CA ASP A 104 -17.84 31.42 0.80
C ASP A 104 -16.71 30.39 0.62
N GLY A 105 -16.21 30.23 -0.61
CA GLY A 105 -15.04 29.39 -0.90
C GLY A 105 -13.76 29.88 -0.22
N ARG A 106 -13.59 31.21 -0.10
CA ARG A 106 -12.48 31.79 0.68
C ARG A 106 -12.63 31.50 2.16
N ARG A 107 -13.84 31.62 2.72
CA ARG A 107 -14.09 31.36 4.15
C ARG A 107 -13.82 29.89 4.51
N SER A 108 -14.28 28.94 3.70
CA SER A 108 -14.03 27.51 3.92
C SER A 108 -12.55 27.18 3.83
N PHE A 109 -11.83 27.69 2.82
CA PHE A 109 -10.39 27.50 2.68
C PHE A 109 -9.62 27.90 3.94
N PHE A 110 -9.85 29.10 4.48
CA PHE A 110 -9.15 29.53 5.70
C PHE A 110 -9.58 28.75 6.95
N ALA A 111 -10.82 28.27 7.02
CA ALA A 111 -11.29 27.44 8.13
C ALA A 111 -10.57 26.07 8.12
N ASP A 112 -10.34 25.49 6.95
CA ASP A 112 -9.64 24.22 6.82
C ASP A 112 -8.13 24.38 6.92
N LEU A 113 -7.56 25.46 6.37
CA LEU A 113 -6.14 25.79 6.49
C LEU A 113 -5.71 25.90 7.96
N LYS A 114 -6.58 26.43 8.84
CA LYS A 114 -6.33 26.50 10.28
C LYS A 114 -6.20 25.13 10.96
N LYS A 115 -6.80 24.10 10.38
CA LYS A 115 -6.73 22.71 10.87
C LYS A 115 -5.51 21.97 10.33
N MET A 116 -4.81 22.53 9.34
CA MET A 116 -3.69 21.86 8.70
C MET A 116 -2.48 21.77 9.63
N PRO A 117 -1.77 20.63 9.67
CA PRO A 117 -0.61 20.43 10.56
C PRO A 117 0.49 21.48 10.41
N PHE A 118 0.63 22.05 9.22
CA PHE A 118 1.67 23.02 8.87
C PHE A 118 1.24 24.49 9.04
N ILE A 119 0.07 24.79 9.61
CA ILE A 119 -0.38 26.18 9.79
C ILE A 119 0.62 27.03 10.59
N SER A 120 1.26 26.42 11.60
CA SER A 120 2.27 27.08 12.41
C SER A 120 3.51 27.50 11.60
N MET A 121 3.80 26.81 10.49
CA MET A 121 4.88 27.20 9.57
C MET A 121 4.50 28.48 8.81
N LEU A 122 3.26 28.58 8.33
CA LEU A 122 2.73 29.76 7.64
C LEU A 122 2.58 30.97 8.57
N GLN A 123 2.36 30.75 9.87
CA GLN A 123 2.26 31.84 10.84
C GLN A 123 3.62 32.39 11.27
N LYS A 124 4.71 31.64 11.08
CA LYS A 124 6.07 32.07 11.45
C LYS A 124 6.76 32.86 10.34
N ASP A 125 6.49 32.53 9.08
CA ASP A 125 7.04 33.25 7.95
C ASP A 125 6.35 34.63 7.76
N GLU A 126 7.14 35.66 7.47
CA GLU A 126 6.63 37.04 7.37
C GLU A 126 5.83 37.29 6.09
N ALA A 127 6.24 36.69 4.97
CA ALA A 127 5.53 36.83 3.71
C ALA A 127 4.14 36.19 3.83
N THR A 128 4.05 34.98 4.35
CA THR A 128 2.77 34.29 4.52
C THR A 128 1.89 34.90 5.61
N ARG A 129 2.46 35.51 6.66
CA ARG A 129 1.68 36.29 7.64
C ARG A 129 0.91 37.44 6.99
N ARG A 130 1.54 38.16 6.06
CA ARG A 130 0.86 39.21 5.29
C ARG A 130 -0.24 38.62 4.41
N MET A 131 0.04 37.54 3.69
CA MET A 131 -0.96 36.85 2.86
C MET A 131 -2.16 36.36 3.68
N LEU A 132 -1.93 35.80 4.87
CA LEU A 132 -2.98 35.40 5.82
C LEU A 132 -3.81 36.59 6.28
N LYS A 133 -3.18 37.73 6.61
CA LYS A 133 -3.86 38.97 7.03
C LYS A 133 -4.75 39.53 5.92
N HIS A 134 -4.25 39.53 4.69
CA HIS A 134 -4.97 40.02 3.51
C HIS A 134 -5.96 39.01 2.92
N LYS A 135 -6.03 37.79 3.48
CA LYS A 135 -6.83 36.67 2.97
C LYS A 135 -6.54 36.36 1.50
N ASP A 136 -5.29 36.46 1.11
CA ASP A 136 -4.82 36.18 -0.25
C ASP A 136 -4.66 34.67 -0.45
N VAL A 137 -5.73 34.03 -0.93
CA VAL A 137 -5.78 32.59 -1.16
C VAL A 137 -4.79 32.17 -2.23
N LYS A 138 -4.70 32.93 -3.33
CA LYS A 138 -3.84 32.60 -4.47
C LYS A 138 -2.37 32.61 -4.06
N ALA A 139 -1.91 33.68 -3.41
CA ALA A 139 -0.52 33.77 -2.96
C ALA A 139 -0.17 32.68 -1.93
N LEU A 140 -1.10 32.31 -1.04
CA LEU A 140 -0.89 31.22 -0.10
C LEU A 140 -0.78 29.86 -0.80
N LEU A 141 -1.65 29.57 -1.77
CA LEU A 141 -1.59 28.33 -2.53
C LEU A 141 -0.30 28.25 -3.35
N GLU A 142 0.10 29.34 -4.00
CA GLU A 142 1.38 29.44 -4.71
C GLU A 142 2.56 29.20 -3.76
N TYR A 143 2.58 29.82 -2.59
CA TYR A 143 3.63 29.60 -1.60
C TYR A 143 3.65 28.15 -1.09
N ILE A 144 2.50 27.53 -0.83
CA ILE A 144 2.45 26.15 -0.32
C ILE A 144 2.91 25.15 -1.39
N LEU A 145 2.47 25.32 -2.63
CA LEU A 145 2.62 24.30 -3.67
C LEU A 145 3.91 24.43 -4.48
N SER A 146 4.36 25.66 -4.75
CA SER A 146 5.43 25.94 -5.71
C SER A 146 6.83 25.75 -5.15
N ALA A 147 7.83 25.81 -6.04
CA ALA A 147 9.24 25.70 -5.70
C ALA A 147 9.75 26.83 -4.78
N ASP A 148 9.08 27.99 -4.81
CA ASP A 148 9.52 29.23 -4.15
C ASP A 148 9.05 29.35 -2.69
N GLY A 149 8.22 28.41 -2.21
CA GLY A 149 7.81 28.34 -0.81
C GLY A 149 8.00 26.95 -0.21
N LEU A 150 6.92 26.30 0.23
CA LEU A 150 6.98 25.01 0.94
C LEU A 150 7.18 23.80 0.02
N ARG A 151 6.96 23.94 -1.29
CA ARG A 151 7.21 22.90 -2.31
C ARG A 151 6.37 21.64 -2.14
N PHE A 152 5.22 21.72 -1.46
CA PHE A 152 4.39 20.54 -1.16
C PHE A 152 3.84 19.88 -2.42
N GLY A 153 3.73 20.62 -3.52
CA GLY A 153 3.39 20.07 -4.83
C GLY A 153 4.39 19.06 -5.38
N TRP A 154 5.66 19.16 -4.96
CA TRP A 154 6.79 18.38 -5.48
C TRP A 154 7.33 17.36 -4.49
N LEU A 155 6.99 17.46 -3.20
CA LEU A 155 7.48 16.53 -2.19
C LEU A 155 6.72 15.19 -2.24
N PRO A 156 7.37 14.07 -1.87
CA PRO A 156 6.66 12.83 -1.61
C PRO A 156 5.84 12.98 -0.33
N LYS A 157 4.72 12.25 -0.22
CA LYS A 157 3.85 12.28 0.97
C LYS A 157 4.61 12.02 2.28
N ALA A 158 5.67 11.22 2.21
CA ALA A 158 6.57 10.93 3.33
C ALA A 158 7.15 12.17 4.03
N LEU A 159 7.36 13.26 3.30
CA LEU A 159 7.98 14.50 3.79
C LEU A 159 6.97 15.59 4.15
N ILE A 160 5.68 15.36 3.89
CA ILE A 160 4.63 16.34 4.18
C ILE A 160 4.32 16.32 5.68
N PRO A 161 4.27 17.48 6.36
CA PRO A 161 3.71 17.60 7.70
C PRO A 161 2.30 17.03 7.75
N PHE A 162 2.12 15.97 8.53
CA PHE A 162 0.94 15.10 8.46
C PHE A 162 0.07 15.18 9.70
N HIS A 163 0.67 15.31 10.90
CA HIS A 163 -0.06 15.57 12.13
C HIS A 163 0.63 16.62 12.99
N ALA A 164 -0.17 17.39 13.73
CA ALA A 164 0.28 18.33 14.75
C ALA A 164 -0.23 17.89 16.13
N TYR A 165 0.59 18.10 17.16
CA TYR A 165 0.33 17.68 18.53
C TYR A 165 0.17 18.90 19.45
N PRO A 166 -0.56 18.78 20.59
CA PRO A 166 -0.74 19.87 21.54
C PRO A 166 0.58 20.46 22.09
N SER A 167 1.66 19.68 22.08
CA SER A 167 3.01 20.15 22.44
C SER A 167 3.62 21.14 21.44
N GLY A 168 2.97 21.39 20.31
CA GLY A 168 3.51 22.14 19.17
C GLY A 168 4.38 21.30 18.24
N GLU A 169 4.60 20.01 18.54
CA GLU A 169 5.30 19.09 17.64
C GLU A 169 4.47 18.86 16.37
N VAL A 170 5.12 18.96 15.21
CA VAL A 170 4.54 18.61 13.91
C VAL A 170 5.37 17.49 13.32
N ARG A 171 4.71 16.40 12.95
CA ARG A 171 5.36 15.20 12.41
C ARG A 171 5.00 15.01 10.95
N THR A 172 5.99 14.63 10.17
CA THR A 172 5.77 14.14 8.81
C THR A 172 5.15 12.74 8.82
N ALA A 173 4.58 12.33 7.69
CA ALA A 173 4.05 10.97 7.55
C ALA A 173 5.14 9.91 7.84
N LEU A 174 6.39 10.13 7.39
CA LEU A 174 7.50 9.22 7.67
C LEU A 174 7.79 9.08 9.18
N GLU A 175 7.75 10.17 9.93
CA GLU A 175 7.99 10.17 11.37
C GLU A 175 6.92 9.37 12.12
N GLU A 176 5.66 9.49 11.71
CA GLU A 176 4.57 8.68 12.29
C GLU A 176 4.75 7.19 12.01
N HIS A 177 5.34 6.84 10.86
CA HIS A 177 5.69 5.46 10.57
C HIS A 177 6.79 4.91 11.47
N LEU A 178 7.75 5.72 11.93
CA LEU A 178 8.74 5.34 12.93
C LEU A 178 8.09 5.06 14.29
N GLY A 179 7.20 5.96 14.74
CA GLY A 179 6.47 5.80 16.00
C GLY A 179 5.60 4.54 16.02
N GLU A 180 4.84 4.30 14.95
CA GLU A 180 4.03 3.08 14.83
C GLU A 180 4.90 1.82 14.78
N ALA A 181 6.03 1.86 14.06
CA ALA A 181 6.94 0.71 13.96
C ALA A 181 7.50 0.31 15.32
N ALA A 182 7.94 1.28 16.13
CA ALA A 182 8.44 1.00 17.49
C ALA A 182 7.42 0.32 18.41
N SER A 183 6.12 0.44 18.10
CA SER A 183 5.06 -0.19 18.88
C SER A 183 4.72 -1.61 18.44
N ILE A 184 5.10 -2.01 17.22
CA ILE A 184 4.67 -3.29 16.64
C ILE A 184 5.82 -4.14 16.13
N VAL A 185 6.80 -3.59 15.40
CA VAL A 185 7.87 -4.39 14.78
C VAL A 185 9.15 -4.51 15.61
N THR A 186 9.06 -4.23 16.91
CA THR A 186 10.20 -4.34 17.83
C THR A 186 10.53 -5.82 18.05
N GLY A 187 11.53 -6.31 17.34
CA GLY A 187 12.00 -7.70 17.45
C GLY A 187 13.07 -7.88 18.53
N ASN A 188 13.82 -8.98 18.40
CA ASN A 188 14.95 -9.29 19.28
C ASN A 188 15.93 -8.11 19.43
N GLY A 189 16.42 -7.87 20.65
CA GLY A 189 17.40 -6.82 20.93
C GLY A 189 16.90 -5.38 20.74
N LYS A 190 15.57 -5.16 20.75
CA LYS A 190 14.91 -3.86 20.54
C LYS A 190 15.20 -3.22 19.18
N ILE A 191 15.42 -4.05 18.16
CA ILE A 191 15.65 -3.58 16.79
C ILE A 191 14.32 -3.50 16.04
N CYS A 192 14.04 -2.33 15.46
CA CYS A 192 12.87 -2.06 14.62
C CYS A 192 13.29 -2.00 13.15
N ASN A 193 12.89 -2.98 12.35
CA ASN A 193 13.19 -2.98 10.92
C ASN A 193 12.10 -2.26 10.14
N LEU A 194 12.48 -1.22 9.40
CA LEU A 194 11.60 -0.55 8.45
C LEU A 194 12.24 -0.54 7.06
N HIS A 195 11.41 -0.56 6.04
CA HIS A 195 11.86 -0.35 4.68
C HIS A 195 10.89 0.56 3.92
N PHE A 196 11.42 1.60 3.30
CA PHE A 196 10.64 2.50 2.47
C PHE A 196 11.01 2.35 1.00
N THR A 197 10.01 2.33 0.12
CA THR A 197 10.27 2.60 -1.31
C THR A 197 10.14 4.09 -1.56
N ILE A 198 11.09 4.68 -2.26
CA ILE A 198 11.09 6.11 -2.57
C ILE A 198 11.41 6.32 -4.05
N SER A 199 11.04 7.47 -4.60
CA SER A 199 11.46 7.84 -5.95
C SER A 199 12.89 8.38 -5.95
N THR A 200 13.59 8.23 -7.07
CA THR A 200 15.02 8.56 -7.22
C THR A 200 15.32 10.01 -6.81
N GLU A 201 14.46 10.93 -7.24
CA GLU A 201 14.55 12.36 -7.03
C GLU A 201 14.44 12.76 -5.54
N HIS A 202 13.82 11.92 -4.70
CA HIS A 202 13.60 12.21 -3.28
C HIS A 202 14.53 11.47 -2.32
N VAL A 203 15.43 10.62 -2.81
CA VAL A 203 16.37 9.84 -1.99
C VAL A 203 17.18 10.72 -1.04
N LYS A 204 17.74 11.82 -1.53
CA LYS A 204 18.56 12.73 -0.72
C LYS A 204 17.75 13.39 0.39
N ALA A 205 16.56 13.90 0.07
CA ALA A 205 15.68 14.57 1.02
C ALA A 205 15.18 13.62 2.13
N VAL A 206 14.76 12.40 1.77
CA VAL A 206 14.34 11.38 2.73
C VAL A 206 15.48 10.94 3.64
N ARG A 207 16.70 10.73 3.10
CA ARG A 207 17.88 10.42 3.91
C ARG A 207 18.24 11.56 4.87
N ALA A 208 18.08 12.81 4.46
CA ALA A 208 18.31 13.96 5.33
C ALA A 208 17.31 13.99 6.50
N LEU A 209 16.01 13.79 6.21
CA LEU A 209 15.00 13.68 7.26
C LEU A 209 15.32 12.54 8.22
N LEU A 210 15.56 11.32 7.72
CA LEU A 210 15.86 10.14 8.53
C LEU A 210 17.05 10.35 9.46
N ARG A 211 18.16 10.92 8.97
CA ARG A 211 19.33 11.23 9.81
C ARG A 211 19.00 12.16 10.97
N ARG A 212 18.10 13.13 10.76
CA ARG A 212 17.65 14.06 11.80
C ARG A 212 16.73 13.39 12.82
N VAL A 213 15.78 12.58 12.36
CA VAL A 213 14.69 12.10 13.22
C VAL A 213 14.99 10.76 13.89
N ILE A 214 15.78 9.86 13.28
CA ILE A 214 16.08 8.54 13.86
C ILE A 214 16.59 8.66 15.31
N PRO A 215 17.63 9.47 15.64
CA PRO A 215 18.13 9.56 17.01
C PRO A 215 17.07 10.03 18.02
N VAL A 216 16.18 10.94 17.60
CA VAL A 216 15.08 11.44 18.43
C VAL A 216 14.11 10.31 18.76
N TYR A 217 13.71 9.52 17.76
CA TYR A 217 12.77 8.42 17.95
C TYR A 217 13.40 7.20 18.64
N GLU A 218 14.68 6.91 18.41
CA GLU A 218 15.41 5.86 19.15
C GLU A 218 15.42 6.16 20.65
N LYS A 219 15.74 7.40 21.03
CA LYS A 219 15.69 7.84 22.43
C LYS A 219 14.27 7.82 22.99
N ARG A 220 13.31 8.38 22.25
CA ARG A 220 11.89 8.48 22.67
C ARG A 220 11.27 7.10 22.88
N CYS A 221 11.49 6.18 21.96
CA CYS A 221 10.85 4.87 21.95
C CYS A 221 11.71 3.77 22.60
N ARG A 222 12.97 4.07 22.97
CA ARG A 222 13.94 3.13 23.56
C ARG A 222 14.19 1.89 22.67
N VAL A 223 14.37 2.14 21.38
CA VAL A 223 14.62 1.13 20.33
C VAL A 223 15.80 1.55 19.46
N ARG A 224 16.31 0.63 18.63
CA ARG A 224 17.19 0.97 17.51
C ARG A 224 16.48 0.76 16.18
N PHE A 225 16.56 1.73 15.27
CA PHE A 225 15.96 1.61 13.96
C PHE A 225 16.95 1.10 12.93
N LYS A 226 16.55 0.07 12.18
CA LYS A 226 17.22 -0.36 10.96
C LYS A 226 16.33 0.00 9.78
N VAL A 227 16.62 1.14 9.14
CA VAL A 227 15.83 1.67 8.03
C VAL A 227 16.50 1.37 6.69
N GLY A 228 15.87 0.52 5.89
CA GLY A 228 16.21 0.27 4.50
C GLY A 228 15.48 1.24 3.57
N LEU A 229 16.12 1.59 2.46
CA LEU A 229 15.53 2.35 1.36
C LEU A 229 15.74 1.58 0.07
N SER A 230 14.70 1.42 -0.74
CA SER A 230 14.84 1.03 -2.14
C SER A 230 14.19 2.06 -3.05
N VAL A 231 14.73 2.16 -4.26
CA VAL A 231 14.12 3.00 -5.29
C VAL A 231 13.13 2.15 -6.07
N GLN A 232 11.96 2.69 -6.37
CA GLN A 232 11.04 2.03 -7.28
C GLN A 232 11.69 1.90 -8.67
N SER A 233 11.80 0.67 -9.18
CA SER A 233 12.42 0.40 -10.48
C SER A 233 11.72 1.19 -11.59
N PRO A 234 12.43 2.04 -12.35
CA PRO A 234 11.88 2.73 -13.52
C PRO A 234 11.28 1.76 -14.56
N ALA A 235 11.77 0.50 -14.57
CA ALA A 235 11.25 -0.58 -15.42
C ALA A 235 9.82 -1.03 -15.07
N THR A 236 9.21 -0.42 -14.05
CA THR A 236 7.79 -0.63 -13.72
C THR A 236 6.92 0.48 -14.28
N SER A 237 7.49 1.53 -14.85
CA SER A 237 6.74 2.66 -15.40
C SER A 237 5.80 2.21 -16.51
N ILE A 238 4.61 2.81 -16.52
CA ILE A 238 3.57 2.58 -17.52
C ILE A 238 3.48 3.82 -18.40
N VAL A 239 3.42 3.63 -19.71
CA VAL A 239 3.20 4.74 -20.66
C VAL A 239 1.82 5.36 -20.41
N ALA A 240 1.76 6.70 -20.35
CA ALA A 240 0.51 7.43 -20.30
C ALA A 240 -0.14 7.40 -21.69
N VAL A 241 -1.47 7.40 -21.73
CA VAL A 241 -2.24 7.44 -22.98
C VAL A 241 -3.20 8.62 -22.99
N ASP A 242 -3.52 9.11 -24.18
CA ASP A 242 -4.60 10.06 -24.41
C ASP A 242 -5.98 9.37 -24.40
N GLU A 243 -7.02 10.15 -24.60
CA GLU A 243 -8.42 9.69 -24.72
C GLU A 243 -8.67 8.71 -25.88
N ASN A 244 -7.75 8.63 -26.84
CA ASN A 244 -7.79 7.69 -27.97
C ASN A 244 -6.94 6.43 -27.72
N ASN A 245 -6.42 6.23 -26.50
CA ASN A 245 -5.48 5.16 -26.13
C ASN A 245 -4.18 5.18 -26.96
N LEU A 246 -3.74 6.35 -27.42
CA LEU A 246 -2.44 6.56 -28.07
C LEU A 246 -1.41 7.08 -27.06
N PRO A 247 -0.10 6.84 -27.25
CA PRO A 247 0.92 7.30 -26.31
C PRO A 247 0.86 8.82 -26.11
N PHE A 248 0.66 9.25 -24.86
CA PHE A 248 0.64 10.67 -24.50
C PHE A 248 2.06 11.25 -24.54
N ARG A 249 2.18 12.49 -25.05
CA ARG A 249 3.45 13.19 -25.20
C ARG A 249 3.42 14.54 -24.50
N ASP A 250 4.57 14.97 -24.00
CA ASP A 250 4.75 16.33 -23.46
C ASP A 250 4.93 17.37 -24.58
N ASP A 251 5.01 18.65 -24.21
CA ASP A 251 5.18 19.77 -25.17
C ASP A 251 6.48 19.67 -25.99
N ASN A 252 7.45 18.87 -25.54
CA ASN A 252 8.71 18.59 -26.25
C ASN A 252 8.61 17.33 -27.13
N GLY A 253 7.43 16.74 -27.27
CA GLY A 253 7.19 15.53 -28.04
C GLY A 253 7.72 14.24 -27.41
N ARG A 254 8.14 14.24 -26.13
CA ARG A 254 8.65 13.04 -25.45
C ARG A 254 7.52 12.20 -24.89
N LEU A 255 7.70 10.88 -24.81
CA LEU A 255 6.72 10.00 -24.18
C LEU A 255 6.59 10.33 -22.69
N VAL A 256 5.36 10.38 -22.20
CA VAL A 256 5.11 10.56 -20.76
C VAL A 256 4.90 9.20 -20.11
N PHE A 257 5.68 8.94 -19.06
CA PHE A 257 5.57 7.73 -18.25
C PHE A 257 5.09 8.09 -16.85
N ARG A 258 4.25 7.22 -16.30
CA ARG A 258 3.84 7.27 -14.89
C ARG A 258 4.41 6.07 -14.14
N PRO A 259 4.76 6.22 -12.85
CA PRO A 259 5.16 5.08 -12.03
C PRO A 259 4.09 3.98 -12.11
N GLY A 260 4.48 2.76 -12.48
CA GLY A 260 3.53 1.65 -12.49
C GLY A 260 3.11 1.27 -11.08
N GLY A 261 1.89 0.74 -10.97
CA GLY A 261 1.32 0.30 -9.71
C GLY A 261 1.97 -0.97 -9.15
N HIS A 262 1.13 -1.81 -8.54
CA HIS A 262 1.47 -2.98 -7.71
C HIS A 262 2.58 -3.93 -8.20
N GLY A 263 2.94 -3.98 -9.49
CA GLY A 263 4.04 -4.83 -10.00
C GLY A 263 5.41 -4.48 -9.41
N ALA A 264 5.65 -3.22 -9.03
CA ALA A 264 6.88 -2.81 -8.34
C ALA A 264 6.96 -3.32 -6.89
N LEU A 265 5.80 -3.56 -6.26
CA LEU A 265 5.72 -3.99 -4.86
C LEU A 265 6.28 -5.41 -4.69
N LEU A 266 5.88 -6.34 -5.56
CA LEU A 266 6.26 -7.75 -5.44
C LEU A 266 7.78 -7.96 -5.55
N LYS A 267 8.44 -7.31 -6.51
CA LYS A 267 9.89 -7.37 -6.65
C LYS A 267 10.61 -6.79 -5.41
N ASN A 268 10.09 -5.70 -4.86
CA ASN A 268 10.64 -5.14 -3.63
C ASN A 268 10.46 -6.10 -2.45
N LEU A 269 9.26 -6.67 -2.27
CA LEU A 269 8.98 -7.62 -1.19
C LEU A 269 9.85 -8.89 -1.30
N GLN A 270 10.06 -9.41 -2.50
CA GLN A 270 10.89 -10.60 -2.74
C GLN A 270 12.36 -10.38 -2.34
N ASN A 271 12.85 -9.14 -2.41
CA ASN A 271 14.22 -8.79 -2.02
C ASN A 271 14.37 -8.54 -0.50
N LEU A 272 13.28 -8.59 0.27
CA LEU A 272 13.32 -8.39 1.72
C LEU A 272 13.44 -9.75 2.42
N ASN A 273 14.49 -9.87 3.23
CA ASN A 273 14.63 -11.00 4.13
C ASN A 273 13.95 -10.67 5.47
N ALA A 274 12.75 -11.20 5.71
CA ALA A 274 12.00 -11.06 6.96
C ALA A 274 11.01 -12.23 7.12
N ASP A 275 10.71 -12.61 8.36
CA ASP A 275 9.78 -13.70 8.67
C ASP A 275 8.32 -13.27 8.62
N LEU A 276 8.06 -11.98 8.90
CA LEU A 276 6.75 -11.34 8.84
C LEU A 276 6.91 -9.90 8.37
N ILE A 277 6.11 -9.50 7.38
CA ILE A 277 6.13 -8.15 6.81
C ILE A 277 4.78 -7.48 7.01
N PHE A 278 4.77 -6.34 7.72
CA PHE A 278 3.62 -5.44 7.75
C PHE A 278 3.72 -4.47 6.57
N VAL A 279 2.77 -4.53 5.65
CA VAL A 279 2.68 -3.60 4.51
C VAL A 279 1.67 -2.51 4.82
N LYS A 280 2.08 -1.24 4.70
CA LYS A 280 1.18 -0.10 4.94
C LYS A 280 1.55 1.10 4.09
N ASN A 281 0.57 1.72 3.43
CA ASN A 281 0.78 2.95 2.67
C ASN A 281 1.28 4.09 3.58
N ILE A 282 2.10 4.98 3.02
CA ILE A 282 2.72 6.09 3.75
C ILE A 282 1.71 7.09 4.34
N ASP A 283 0.56 7.26 3.70
CA ASP A 283 -0.50 8.20 4.08
C ASP A 283 -1.62 7.57 4.90
N ASN A 284 -1.68 6.24 4.99
CA ASN A 284 -2.55 5.56 5.92
C ASN A 284 -1.85 5.44 7.28
N ILE A 285 -1.67 6.56 7.97
CA ILE A 285 -1.06 6.59 9.29
C ILE A 285 -1.88 7.45 10.23
N ALA A 286 -2.15 6.93 11.43
CA ALA A 286 -2.94 7.62 12.45
C ALA A 286 -2.02 8.33 13.45
N PRO A 287 -2.49 9.40 14.12
CA PRO A 287 -1.75 10.06 15.21
C PRO A 287 -1.64 9.16 16.44
N ASP A 288 -0.67 9.44 17.32
CA ASP A 288 -0.31 8.59 18.48
C ASP A 288 -1.52 8.14 19.33
N ALA A 289 -2.46 9.05 19.61
CA ALA A 289 -3.62 8.75 20.44
C ALA A 289 -4.52 7.65 19.84
N LEU A 290 -4.68 7.66 18.51
CA LEU A 290 -5.44 6.63 17.79
C LEU A 290 -4.60 5.38 17.56
N GLN A 291 -3.29 5.52 17.37
CA GLN A 291 -2.36 4.38 17.23
C GLN A 291 -2.46 3.41 18.40
N LYS A 292 -2.51 3.92 19.64
CA LYS A 292 -2.68 3.10 20.84
C LYS A 292 -3.97 2.27 20.81
N LYS A 293 -5.06 2.82 20.28
CA LYS A 293 -6.36 2.13 20.16
C LYS A 293 -6.34 1.03 19.10
N ILE A 294 -5.61 1.23 18.00
CA ILE A 294 -5.56 0.27 16.88
C ILE A 294 -4.44 -0.77 16.99
N LEU A 295 -3.46 -0.56 17.88
CA LEU A 295 -2.30 -1.46 18.05
C LEU A 295 -2.71 -2.92 18.33
N PRO A 296 -3.68 -3.23 19.22
CA PRO A 296 -4.09 -4.60 19.47
C PRO A 296 -4.58 -5.32 18.21
N TYR A 297 -5.31 -4.63 17.32
CA TYR A 297 -5.79 -5.24 16.08
C TYR A 297 -4.66 -5.62 15.13
N LYS A 298 -3.61 -4.81 15.05
CA LYS A 298 -2.46 -5.12 14.20
C LYS A 298 -1.64 -6.27 14.77
N LYS A 299 -1.44 -6.31 16.09
CA LYS A 299 -0.82 -7.45 16.77
C LYS A 299 -1.65 -8.72 16.57
N MET A 300 -2.97 -8.63 16.66
CA MET A 300 -3.88 -9.75 16.39
C MET A 300 -3.74 -10.29 14.95
N LEU A 301 -3.65 -9.41 13.94
CA LEU A 301 -3.39 -9.82 12.55
C LEU A 301 -2.02 -10.50 12.42
N GLY A 302 -0.99 -9.96 13.08
CA GLY A 302 0.33 -10.57 13.14
C GLY A 302 0.30 -11.96 13.80
N GLY A 303 -0.37 -12.09 14.94
CA GLY A 303 -0.53 -13.36 15.66
C GLY A 303 -1.26 -14.40 14.81
N LEU A 304 -2.31 -14.00 14.10
CA LEU A 304 -3.01 -14.89 13.17
C LEU A 304 -2.10 -15.35 12.04
N ALA A 305 -1.35 -14.44 11.43
CA ALA A 305 -0.40 -14.77 10.37
C ALA A 305 0.68 -15.75 10.85
N LEU A 306 1.21 -15.54 12.07
CA LEU A 306 2.23 -16.40 12.67
C LEU A 306 1.68 -17.79 13.01
N GLN A 307 0.48 -17.86 13.61
CA GLN A 307 -0.20 -19.12 13.91
C GLN A 307 -0.46 -19.94 12.64
N LEU A 308 -1.03 -19.32 11.60
CA LEU A 308 -1.26 -19.97 10.32
C LEU A 308 0.05 -20.43 9.67
N ARG A 309 1.09 -19.59 9.69
CA ARG A 309 2.41 -19.95 9.15
C ARG A 309 3.01 -21.16 9.85
N GLN A 310 2.91 -21.25 11.18
CA GLN A 310 3.40 -22.41 11.94
C GLN A 310 2.69 -23.70 11.49
N SER A 311 1.36 -23.69 11.37
CA SER A 311 0.59 -24.83 10.87
C SER A 311 0.99 -25.20 9.44
N VAL A 312 1.10 -24.21 8.54
CA VAL A 312 1.54 -24.40 7.15
C VAL A 312 2.91 -25.06 7.10
N PHE A 313 3.89 -24.56 7.84
CA PHE A 313 5.25 -25.10 7.84
C PHE A 313 5.33 -26.50 8.43
N ALA A 314 4.54 -26.80 9.47
CA ALA A 314 4.45 -28.14 10.02
C ALA A 314 3.90 -29.14 8.96
N MET A 315 2.82 -28.77 8.27
CA MET A 315 2.25 -29.59 7.20
C MET A 315 3.21 -29.77 6.01
N LEU A 316 3.89 -28.70 5.56
CA LEU A 316 4.88 -28.79 4.47
C LEU A 316 6.02 -29.75 4.81
N LYS A 317 6.59 -29.65 6.02
CA LYS A 317 7.62 -30.58 6.50
C LYS A 317 7.10 -32.02 6.58
N HIS A 318 5.86 -32.23 7.01
CA HIS A 318 5.26 -33.57 7.06
C HIS A 318 5.07 -34.16 5.67
N LEU A 319 4.58 -33.35 4.73
CA LEU A 319 4.44 -33.75 3.33
C LEU A 319 5.81 -34.12 2.75
N GLU A 320 6.86 -33.32 2.93
CA GLU A 320 8.20 -33.61 2.39
C GLU A 320 8.76 -34.97 2.83
N LYS A 321 8.52 -35.38 4.09
CA LYS A 321 8.97 -36.68 4.62
C LYS A 321 8.35 -37.90 3.93
N GLY A 322 7.26 -37.75 3.19
CA GLY A 322 6.71 -38.81 2.34
C GLY A 322 5.76 -39.80 3.00
N GLN A 323 5.69 -39.84 4.33
CA GLN A 323 4.83 -40.75 5.09
C GLN A 323 3.55 -40.03 5.52
N CYS A 324 2.60 -39.85 4.60
CA CYS A 324 1.28 -39.31 4.94
C CYS A 324 0.20 -40.34 4.63
N SER A 325 -0.56 -40.73 5.65
CA SER A 325 -1.79 -41.49 5.51
C SER A 325 -2.87 -40.66 4.80
N ASP A 326 -3.84 -41.35 4.21
CA ASP A 326 -4.99 -40.68 3.58
C ASP A 326 -5.80 -39.83 4.56
N ARG A 327 -5.83 -40.23 5.85
CA ARG A 327 -6.49 -39.46 6.92
C ARG A 327 -5.78 -38.14 7.18
N GLU A 328 -4.44 -38.14 7.21
CA GLU A 328 -3.66 -36.90 7.38
C GLU A 328 -3.81 -35.98 6.18
N LEU A 329 -3.76 -36.53 4.95
CA LEU A 329 -3.99 -35.75 3.74
C LEU A 329 -5.40 -35.15 3.70
N GLN A 330 -6.41 -35.88 4.19
CA GLN A 330 -7.77 -35.35 4.32
C GLN A 330 -7.83 -34.20 5.34
N ALA A 331 -7.21 -34.35 6.52
CA ALA A 331 -7.16 -33.30 7.53
C ALA A 331 -6.45 -32.03 7.02
N MET A 332 -5.35 -32.18 6.28
CA MET A 332 -4.66 -31.04 5.65
C MET A 332 -5.49 -30.36 4.57
N ALA A 333 -6.23 -31.13 3.77
CA ALA A 333 -7.13 -30.58 2.75
C ALA A 333 -8.29 -29.81 3.39
N GLU A 334 -8.84 -30.31 4.50
CA GLU A 334 -9.84 -29.61 5.30
C GLU A 334 -9.29 -28.33 5.91
N PHE A 335 -8.07 -28.36 6.47
CA PHE A 335 -7.39 -27.15 6.93
C PHE A 335 -7.29 -26.10 5.82
N CYS A 336 -6.84 -26.48 4.62
CA CYS A 336 -6.75 -25.55 3.48
C CYS A 336 -8.12 -24.98 3.10
N ARG A 337 -9.16 -25.81 3.15
CA ARG A 337 -10.53 -25.37 2.85
C ARG A 337 -11.04 -24.37 3.89
N PHE A 338 -10.86 -24.64 5.17
CA PHE A 338 -11.39 -23.80 6.24
C PHE A 338 -10.57 -22.52 6.43
N GLU A 339 -9.24 -22.61 6.43
CA GLU A 339 -8.37 -21.47 6.73
C GLU A 339 -8.07 -20.59 5.50
N PHE A 340 -7.98 -21.18 4.32
CA PHE A 340 -7.64 -20.46 3.08
C PHE A 340 -8.78 -20.41 2.07
N HIS A 341 -9.96 -20.92 2.41
CA HIS A 341 -11.12 -20.95 1.52
C HIS A 341 -10.79 -21.63 0.18
N ALA A 342 -9.86 -22.59 0.22
CA ALA A 342 -9.33 -23.20 -0.99
C ALA A 342 -10.35 -24.15 -1.62
N GLY A 343 -10.61 -23.98 -2.92
CA GLY A 343 -11.34 -24.93 -3.77
C GLY A 343 -10.57 -26.23 -4.04
N ILE A 344 -9.70 -26.66 -3.12
CA ILE A 344 -8.77 -27.77 -3.34
C ILE A 344 -9.49 -29.11 -3.45
N LEU A 345 -10.69 -29.23 -2.87
CA LEU A 345 -11.45 -30.49 -2.83
C LEU A 345 -12.09 -30.88 -4.17
N LYS A 346 -12.20 -29.98 -5.16
CA LYS A 346 -12.82 -30.32 -6.45
C LYS A 346 -11.98 -31.38 -7.16
N GLY A 347 -12.53 -32.58 -7.32
CA GLY A 347 -11.87 -33.75 -7.89
C GLY A 347 -10.82 -34.40 -6.99
N TYR A 348 -10.58 -33.87 -5.77
CA TYR A 348 -9.50 -34.31 -4.88
C TYR A 348 -9.66 -35.74 -4.39
N THR A 349 -10.89 -36.18 -4.12
CA THR A 349 -11.18 -37.52 -3.62
C THR A 349 -10.79 -38.63 -4.59
N LYS A 350 -10.79 -38.33 -5.90
CA LYS A 350 -10.46 -39.27 -6.99
C LYS A 350 -8.96 -39.33 -7.32
N LEU A 351 -8.15 -38.44 -6.72
CA LEU A 351 -6.72 -38.39 -6.97
C LEU A 351 -5.99 -39.52 -6.24
N SER A 352 -4.89 -39.99 -6.82
CA SER A 352 -3.94 -40.84 -6.12
C SER A 352 -3.34 -40.10 -4.91
N GLN A 353 -2.83 -40.85 -3.94
CA GLN A 353 -2.21 -40.26 -2.74
C GLN A 353 -1.06 -39.30 -3.10
N GLN A 354 -0.26 -39.65 -4.11
CA GLN A 354 0.85 -38.82 -4.58
C GLN A 354 0.37 -37.49 -5.19
N GLU A 355 -0.72 -37.51 -5.96
CA GLU A 355 -1.32 -36.31 -6.53
C GLU A 355 -1.97 -35.42 -5.47
N LYS A 356 -2.67 -36.03 -4.49
CA LYS A 356 -3.22 -35.31 -3.32
C LYS A 356 -2.12 -34.54 -2.59
N LYS A 357 -1.01 -35.22 -2.30
CA LYS A 357 0.19 -34.63 -1.68
C LYS A 357 0.74 -33.46 -2.49
N LYS A 358 0.98 -33.64 -3.80
CA LYS A 358 1.49 -32.59 -4.68
C LYS A 358 0.57 -31.36 -4.69
N ARG A 359 -0.75 -31.57 -4.72
CA ARG A 359 -1.74 -30.50 -4.76
C ARG A 359 -1.79 -29.70 -3.45
N ILE A 360 -1.78 -30.37 -2.30
CA ILE A 360 -1.71 -29.70 -0.99
C ILE A 360 -0.40 -28.93 -0.87
N PHE A 361 0.73 -29.56 -1.19
CA PHE A 361 2.04 -28.92 -1.12
C PHE A 361 2.10 -27.66 -1.98
N ALA A 362 1.64 -27.72 -3.23
CA ALA A 362 1.61 -26.56 -4.12
C ALA A 362 0.70 -25.44 -3.62
N HIS A 363 -0.38 -25.77 -2.90
CA HIS A 363 -1.27 -24.77 -2.31
C HIS A 363 -0.65 -24.10 -1.07
N LEU A 364 -0.08 -24.91 -0.17
CA LEU A 364 0.54 -24.44 1.07
C LEU A 364 1.86 -23.71 0.84
N ASN A 365 2.64 -24.10 -0.17
CA ASN A 365 3.92 -23.49 -0.53
C ASN A 365 3.72 -22.21 -1.36
N ARG A 366 2.93 -21.29 -0.84
CA ARG A 366 2.62 -19.99 -1.43
C ARG A 366 2.76 -18.89 -0.37
N PRO A 367 2.98 -17.63 -0.78
CA PRO A 367 2.96 -16.51 0.17
C PRO A 367 1.63 -16.43 0.93
N LEU A 368 1.71 -16.34 2.26
CA LEU A 368 0.56 -16.12 3.12
C LEU A 368 0.28 -14.61 3.24
N ARG A 369 -0.97 -14.21 3.02
CA ARG A 369 -1.43 -12.84 3.23
C ARG A 369 -2.60 -12.84 4.20
N VAL A 370 -2.51 -12.01 5.23
CA VAL A 370 -3.59 -11.75 6.19
C VAL A 370 -3.94 -10.27 6.13
N CYS A 371 -5.23 -9.96 5.93
CA CYS A 371 -5.74 -8.59 5.85
C CYS A 371 -6.80 -8.36 6.92
N GLY A 372 -6.81 -7.17 7.52
CA GLY A 372 -7.93 -6.71 8.35
C GLY A 372 -8.89 -5.87 7.53
N MET A 373 -10.19 -6.07 7.70
CA MET A 373 -11.22 -5.22 7.13
C MET A 373 -11.80 -4.31 8.22
N VAL A 374 -12.08 -3.06 7.86
CA VAL A 374 -12.83 -2.12 8.69
C VAL A 374 -14.25 -2.02 8.18
N ARG A 375 -15.20 -1.72 9.08
CA ARG A 375 -16.59 -1.49 8.68
C ARG A 375 -16.62 -0.31 7.70
N ASN A 376 -17.23 -0.51 6.54
CA ASN A 376 -17.49 0.59 5.63
C ASN A 376 -18.58 1.48 6.24
N VAL A 377 -18.29 2.77 6.35
CA VAL A 377 -19.20 3.80 6.89
C VAL A 377 -19.63 4.80 5.81
N GLY A 378 -19.55 4.41 4.53
CA GLY A 378 -19.88 5.25 3.37
C GLY A 378 -18.65 5.84 2.66
N GLU A 379 -17.44 5.50 3.11
CA GLU A 379 -16.19 6.00 2.53
C GLU A 379 -15.81 5.20 1.26
N PRO A 380 -15.30 5.86 0.21
CA PRO A 380 -14.82 5.18 -0.98
C PRO A 380 -13.61 4.31 -0.65
N GLY A 381 -13.59 3.08 -1.15
CA GLY A 381 -12.49 2.16 -0.90
C GLY A 381 -12.74 0.75 -1.42
N GLY A 382 -11.73 -0.10 -1.27
CA GLY A 382 -11.83 -1.50 -1.67
C GLY A 382 -12.65 -2.34 -0.67
N GLY A 383 -13.58 -3.14 -1.17
CA GLY A 383 -14.42 -4.04 -0.38
C GLY A 383 -13.99 -5.51 -0.48
N PRO A 384 -14.28 -6.36 0.51
CA PRO A 384 -13.99 -7.79 0.43
C PRO A 384 -15.09 -8.52 -0.36
N PHE A 385 -14.71 -9.22 -1.43
CA PHE A 385 -15.65 -9.98 -2.27
C PHE A 385 -15.13 -11.39 -2.56
N TRP A 386 -16.08 -12.29 -2.79
CA TRP A 386 -15.84 -13.54 -3.47
C TRP A 386 -15.77 -13.30 -4.98
N VAL A 387 -14.68 -13.73 -5.60
CA VAL A 387 -14.41 -13.58 -7.03
C VAL A 387 -14.34 -14.95 -7.68
N LEU A 388 -14.97 -15.07 -8.86
CA LEU A 388 -14.87 -16.26 -9.70
C LEU A 388 -13.61 -16.18 -10.57
N GLU A 389 -12.67 -17.06 -10.31
CA GLU A 389 -11.43 -17.19 -11.06
C GLU A 389 -11.67 -17.84 -12.44
N LYS A 390 -10.68 -17.71 -13.32
CA LYS A 390 -10.72 -18.30 -14.67
C LYS A 390 -10.83 -19.83 -14.64
N ASP A 391 -10.22 -20.47 -13.65
CA ASP A 391 -10.29 -21.92 -13.42
C ASP A 391 -11.59 -22.37 -12.72
N LYS A 392 -12.56 -21.45 -12.56
CA LYS A 392 -13.84 -21.62 -11.87
C LYS A 392 -13.71 -21.81 -10.35
N SER A 393 -12.53 -21.61 -9.76
CA SER A 393 -12.40 -21.52 -8.31
C SER A 393 -12.97 -20.20 -7.79
N GLN A 394 -13.30 -20.17 -6.50
CA GLN A 394 -13.73 -18.95 -5.82
C GLN A 394 -12.62 -18.51 -4.87
N THR A 395 -12.27 -17.22 -4.90
CA THR A 395 -11.23 -16.66 -4.05
C THR A 395 -11.72 -15.38 -3.36
N LEU A 396 -11.11 -15.06 -2.23
CA LEU A 396 -11.35 -13.82 -1.51
C LEU A 396 -10.43 -12.72 -2.05
N GLN A 397 -11.01 -11.62 -2.51
CA GLN A 397 -10.29 -10.47 -3.03
C GLN A 397 -10.75 -9.17 -2.36
N ILE A 398 -9.83 -8.21 -2.27
CA ILE A 398 -10.18 -6.82 -1.99
C ILE A 398 -10.37 -6.16 -3.35
N VAL A 399 -11.62 -5.82 -3.66
CA VAL A 399 -12.05 -5.29 -4.95
C VAL A 399 -12.21 -3.79 -4.84
N GLU A 400 -11.62 -3.05 -5.77
CA GLU A 400 -11.70 -1.59 -5.87
C GLU A 400 -12.61 -1.23 -7.05
N LEU A 401 -13.16 -0.01 -7.07
CA LEU A 401 -14.06 0.45 -8.13
C LEU A 401 -13.59 0.14 -9.56
N PRO A 402 -12.32 0.35 -9.95
CA PRO A 402 -11.86 0.05 -11.31
C PRO A 402 -11.93 -1.43 -11.71
N HIS A 403 -12.11 -2.34 -10.75
CA HIS A 403 -12.25 -3.77 -10.98
C HIS A 403 -13.70 -4.21 -11.21
N VAL A 404 -14.68 -3.32 -11.03
CA VAL A 404 -16.11 -3.62 -11.12
C VAL A 404 -16.65 -3.26 -12.50
N ASP A 405 -17.42 -4.17 -13.11
CA ASP A 405 -18.14 -3.88 -14.35
C ASP A 405 -19.47 -3.19 -14.05
N HIS A 406 -19.48 -1.87 -14.16
CA HIS A 406 -20.69 -1.06 -13.96
C HIS A 406 -21.73 -1.21 -15.09
N GLY A 407 -21.39 -1.88 -16.20
CA GLY A 407 -22.33 -2.21 -17.27
C GLY A 407 -23.18 -3.44 -16.99
N THR A 408 -22.82 -4.24 -15.98
CA THR A 408 -23.52 -5.48 -15.62
C THR A 408 -24.30 -5.30 -14.32
N THR A 409 -25.64 -5.27 -14.38
CA THR A 409 -26.54 -4.97 -13.25
C THR A 409 -26.42 -5.94 -12.07
N THR A 410 -25.84 -7.12 -12.26
CA THR A 410 -25.61 -8.12 -11.20
C THR A 410 -24.28 -7.96 -10.47
N GLN A 411 -23.40 -7.07 -10.92
CA GLN A 411 -22.09 -6.80 -10.29
C GLN A 411 -21.97 -5.38 -9.70
N ALA A 412 -22.85 -4.46 -10.10
CA ALA A 412 -22.87 -3.07 -9.68
C ALA A 412 -23.34 -2.89 -8.23
#